data_AF-A0A2T0U4J0-F1
#
_entry.id   AF-A0A2T0U4J0-F1
#
_cell.length_a   1.000
_cell.length_b   1.000
_cell.length_c   1.000
_cell.angle_alpha   90.00
_cell.angle_beta   90.00
_cell.angle_gamma   90.00
#
_symmetry.space_group_name_H-M   'P 1'
#
loop_
_entity.id
_entity.type
_entity.pdbx_description
1 polymer ?
#
loop_
_entity_poly.entity_id
_entity_poly.type
_entity_poly.pdbx_seq_one_letter_code
_entity_poly.pdbx_strand_id
1 'polypeptide(L)' 'MKTTIAIILATLYLLAFIVAINIQASESLVYFLFAFSPVMLIGLALTILRDRGENYPEMKEGQEWGYFHN' A
#
# COMPACT_ATOMS: atom_id res chain seq x y z
N MET A 1 5.75 12.97 -3.25
CA MET A 1 5.25 12.02 -4.26
C MET A 1 3.76 11.92 -4.05
N LYS A 2 2.92 12.07 -5.09
CA LYS A 2 1.46 11.92 -4.90
C LYS A 2 1.17 10.49 -4.41
N THR A 3 0.30 10.32 -3.41
CA THR A 3 -0.02 8.99 -2.85
C THR A 3 -0.40 7.97 -3.91
N THR A 4 -1.11 8.41 -4.96
CA THR A 4 -1.46 7.58 -6.12
C THR A 4 -0.24 6.87 -6.73
N ILE A 5 0.90 7.55 -6.85
CA ILE A 5 2.13 6.96 -7.41
C ILE A 5 2.69 5.90 -6.45
N ALA A 6 2.67 6.16 -5.14
CA ALA A 6 3.11 5.20 -4.13
C ALA A 6 2.27 3.94 -4.15
N ILE A 7 0.95 4.09 -4.26
CA ILE A 7 0.00 3.00 -4.38
C ILE A 7 0.28 2.19 -5.65
N ILE A 8 0.45 2.85 -6.80
CA ILE A 8 0.76 2.15 -8.07
C ILE A 8 2.05 1.34 -7.93
N LEU A 9 3.12 1.91 -7.38
CA LEU A 9 4.39 1.22 -7.19
C LEU A 9 4.27 0.03 -6.24
N ALA A 10 3.56 0.18 -5.12
CA ALA A 10 3.32 -0.90 -4.17
C ALA A 10 2.49 -2.03 -4.81
N THR A 11 1.47 -1.70 -5.59
CA THR A 11 0.63 -2.67 -6.30
C THR A 11 1.42 -3.42 -7.38
N LEU A 12 2.22 -2.72 -8.18
CA LEU A 12 3.07 -3.35 -9.19
C LEU A 12 4.11 -4.29 -8.55
N TYR A 13 4.69 -3.87 -7.43
CA TYR A 13 5.61 -4.70 -6.67
C TYR A 13 4.92 -5.97 -6.15
N LEU A 14 3.71 -5.86 -5.59
CA LEU A 14 2.94 -7.02 -5.13
C LEU A 14 2.60 -7.97 -6.29
N LEU A 15 2.19 -7.43 -7.45
CA LEU A 15 1.93 -8.22 -8.65
C LEU A 15 3.19 -8.96 -9.11
N ALA A 16 4.33 -8.29 -9.13
CA ALA A 16 5.60 -8.92 -9.49
C ALA A 16 5.95 -10.07 -8.54
N PHE A 17 5.70 -9.90 -7.24
CA PHE A 17 5.92 -10.96 -6.25
C PHE A 17 4.99 -12.17 -6.46
N ILE A 18 3.70 -11.93 -6.68
CA ILE A 18 2.72 -12.98 -6.96
C ILE A 18 3.09 -13.73 -8.24
N VAL A 19 3.42 -13.01 -9.31
CA VAL A 19 3.84 -13.62 -10.58
C VAL A 19 5.10 -14.47 -10.38
N ALA A 20 6.12 -13.95 -9.69
CA ALA A 20 7.36 -14.69 -9.41
C ALA A 20 7.10 -16.03 -8.70
N ILE A 21 6.17 -16.06 -7.74
CA ILE A 21 5.76 -17.29 -7.07
C ILE A 21 5.03 -18.24 -8.03
N ASN A 22 4.07 -17.74 -8.81
CA ASN A 22 3.24 -18.58 -9.69
C ASN A 22 4.02 -19.21 -10.83
N ILE A 23 5.02 -18.52 -11.37
CA ILE A 23 5.87 -19.06 -12.43
C ILE A 23 7.03 -19.92 -11.88
N GLN A 24 7.07 -20.14 -10.55
CA GLN A 24 8.17 -20.84 -9.88
C GLN A 24 9.53 -20.23 -10.25
N ALA A 25 9.62 -18.90 -10.18
CA ALA A 25 10.89 -18.20 -10.38
C ALA A 25 11.92 -18.65 -9.32
N SER A 26 13.19 -18.28 -9.52
CA SER A 26 14.26 -18.68 -8.61
C SER A 26 13.98 -18.29 -7.16
N GLU A 27 14.30 -19.19 -6.23
CA GLU A 27 14.12 -18.97 -4.79
C GLU A 27 14.82 -17.68 -4.34
N SER A 28 16.00 -17.40 -4.88
CA SER A 28 16.74 -16.16 -4.60
C SER A 28 15.95 -14.90 -4.93
N LEU A 29 15.21 -14.88 -6.06
CA LEU A 29 14.36 -13.74 -6.42
C LEU A 29 13.18 -13.62 -5.46
N VAL A 30 12.52 -14.73 -5.13
CA VAL A 30 11.38 -14.74 -4.21
C VAL A 30 11.79 -14.28 -2.81
N TYR A 31 12.92 -14.77 -2.29
CA TYR A 31 13.46 -14.33 -1.00
C TYR A 31 13.92 -12.88 -1.01
N PHE A 32 14.54 -12.42 -2.10
CA PHE A 32 14.90 -11.01 -2.24
C PHE A 32 13.66 -10.12 -2.19
N LEU A 33 12.62 -10.46 -2.96
CA LEU A 33 11.35 -9.74 -2.92
C LEU A 33 10.76 -9.78 -1.51
N PHE A 34 10.63 -10.96 -0.90
CA PHE A 34 10.11 -11.08 0.46
C PHE A 34 10.87 -10.21 1.49
N ALA A 35 12.20 -10.24 1.46
CA ALA A 35 13.05 -9.45 2.37
C ALA A 35 12.89 -7.93 2.16
N PHE A 36 12.61 -7.48 0.94
CA PHE A 36 12.37 -6.07 0.63
C PHE A 36 10.94 -5.60 0.93
N SER A 37 10.00 -6.52 1.15
CA SER A 37 8.59 -6.18 1.37
C SER A 37 8.33 -5.23 2.55
N PRO A 38 9.04 -5.30 3.70
CA PRO A 38 8.84 -4.35 4.78
C PRO A 38 9.21 -2.93 4.38
N VAL A 39 10.26 -2.76 3.56
CA VAL A 39 10.71 -1.44 3.07
C VAL A 39 9.64 -0.82 2.17
N MET A 40 9.04 -1.62 1.28
CA MET A 40 7.95 -1.17 0.43
C MET A 40 6.71 -0.75 1.23
N LEU A 41 6.32 -1.54 2.25
CA LEU A 41 5.18 -1.21 3.12
C LEU A 41 5.42 0.05 3.95
N ILE A 42 6.60 0.20 4.56
CA ILE A 42 6.96 1.39 5.32
C ILE A 42 6.99 2.62 4.40
N GLY A 43 7.56 2.49 3.20
CA GLY A 43 7.59 3.57 2.21
C GLY A 43 6.19 4.01 1.78
N LEU A 44 5.28 3.06 1.58
CA LEU A 44 3.87 3.34 1.28
C LEU A 44 3.20 4.08 2.45
N ALA A 45 3.31 3.54 3.67
CA ALA A 45 2.71 4.13 4.87
C ALA A 45 3.21 5.57 5.10
N LEU A 46 4.52 5.80 4.99
CA LEU A 46 5.10 7.13 5.11
C LEU A 46 4.63 8.09 4.01
N THR A 47 4.42 7.59 2.79
CA THR A 47 3.94 8.45 1.70
C THR A 47 2.49 8.85 1.92
N ILE A 48 1.64 7.92 2.36
CA ILE A 48 0.24 8.19 2.70
C ILE A 48 0.15 9.18 3.87
N LEU A 49 0.88 8.95 4.96
CA LEU A 49 0.87 9.83 6.14
C LEU A 49 1.39 11.24 5.85
N ARG A 50 2.27 11.38 4.86
CA ARG A 50 2.82 12.68 4.45
C ARG A 50 1.98 13.36 3.37
N ASP A 51 0.98 12.68 2.81
CA ASP A 51 0.11 13.28 1.82
C ASP A 51 -0.89 14.21 2.51
N ARG A 52 -0.66 15.50 2.35
CA ARG A 52 -1.55 16.58 2.81
C ARG A 52 -2.51 17.04 1.71
N GLY A 53 -2.60 16.29 0.61
CA GLY A 53 -3.24 16.71 -0.64
C GLY A 53 -4.76 16.70 -0.63
N GLU A 54 -5.39 15.86 0.20
CA GLU A 54 -6.85 15.76 0.29
C GLU A 54 -7.30 16.32 1.64
N ASN A 55 -7.98 17.49 1.61
CA ASN A 55 -8.88 17.86 2.69
C ASN A 55 -10.03 16.87 2.63
N TYR A 56 -9.92 15.75 3.35
CA TYR A 56 -11.06 14.89 3.61
C TYR A 56 -12.07 15.77 4.36
N PRO A 57 -13.21 16.16 3.74
CA PRO A 57 -14.22 16.90 4.47
C PRO A 57 -14.62 16.05 5.67
N GLU A 58 -14.71 16.65 6.85
CA GLU A 58 -15.32 15.99 8.01
C GLU A 58 -16.66 15.40 7.55
N MET A 59 -16.91 14.15 7.94
CA MET A 59 -18.15 13.46 7.58
C MET A 59 -19.31 14.33 8.10
N LYS A 60 -20.28 14.62 7.23
CA LYS A 60 -21.47 15.36 7.66
C LYS A 60 -22.28 14.47 8.61
N GLU A 61 -23.05 15.10 9.49
CA GLU A 61 -23.98 14.43 10.40
C GLU A 61 -24.84 13.41 9.62
N GLY A 62 -24.80 12.13 10.01
CA GLY A 62 -25.47 11.02 9.31
C GLY A 62 -24.68 10.32 8.19
N GLN A 63 -23.43 10.73 7.93
CA GLN A 63 -22.49 10.04 7.02
C GLN A 63 -21.44 9.20 7.77
N GLU A 64 -21.49 9.20 9.10
CA GLU A 64 -20.63 8.41 10.00
C GLU A 64 -21.03 6.94 10.06
N TRP A 65 -21.17 6.28 8.91
CA TRP A 65 -21.49 4.86 8.84
C TRP A 65 -20.28 4.04 9.32
N GLY A 66 -20.19 3.81 10.63
CA GLY A 66 -19.16 2.97 11.25
C GLY A 66 -18.68 3.38 12.65
N TYR A 67 -18.99 4.60 13.12
CA TYR A 67 -18.54 5.10 14.44
C TYR A 67 -19.62 5.03 15.53
N PHE A 68 -20.83 4.56 15.22
CA PHE A 68 -21.92 4.41 16.18
C PHE A 68 -21.81 3.17 17.10
N HIS A 69 -20.63 2.81 17.62
CA HIS A 69 -20.48 1.77 18.65
C HIS A 69 -19.26 2.02 19.56
N ASN A 70 -19.39 2.97 20.49
CA ASN A 70 -19.15 2.80 21.94
C ASN A 70 -19.40 4.10 22.69
#